data_AF-A0A2J7RAF7-F1
#
_entry.id   AF-A0A2J7RAF7-F1
#
_cell.length_a   1.000
_cell.length_b   1.000
_cell.length_c   1.000
_cell.angle_alpha   90.00
_cell.angle_beta   90.00
_cell.angle_gamma   90.00
#
_symmetry.space_group_name_H-M   'P 1'
#
loop_
_entity.id
_entity.type
_entity.pdbx_description
1 polymer ?
#
loop_
_entity_poly.entity_id
_entity_poly.type
_entity_poly.pdbx_seq_one_letter_code
_entity_poly.pdbx_strand_id
1 'polypeptide(L)'
;MGEGEEAEKEEEEENDGRRGRRIRRRKRRRRMGEGEEAEKDSEEEKKDGRRREGGEEGFGGGRGEEEEEEWEKEEEEEKKGSRRRRGAGREGRWGDGGERGESGEGKGKKKKKKEAEEEKVRLPTAELIVYAGVLNNSWQTAQENRVVRHVTEVFLHEEFDIDTYINDIAVLQVSPGFPTDNPDVKAIPLREDIAPEGLACTVSGWGLLGDPEETKPQILQVVALPFITHDTCRHIYRNYTDGSIELGMNCAGYLEGGKDACNGDSGGPLQCGGLLTGVVSWGEKCALPNYPGVYSDVAYYKDWIAQQLARSRTKFIFRM
;
A
#
# COMPACT_ATOMS: atom_id res chain seq x y z
N MET A 1 38.73 22.03 9.99
CA MET A 1 37.38 22.08 9.40
C MET A 1 37.59 22.15 7.90
N GLY A 2 37.63 21.01 7.21
CA GLY A 2 37.92 21.02 5.78
C GLY A 2 38.13 19.67 5.08
N GLU A 3 38.15 18.54 5.80
CA GLU A 3 38.39 17.22 5.16
C GLU A 3 37.13 16.31 5.16
N GLY A 4 36.06 16.69 5.86
CA GLY A 4 34.81 15.90 5.91
C GLY A 4 33.78 16.25 4.84
N GLU A 5 33.72 17.51 4.39
CA GLU A 5 32.74 17.98 3.38
C GLU A 5 33.13 17.62 1.93
N GLU A 6 34.41 17.35 1.65
CA GLU A 6 34.84 16.92 0.31
C GLU A 6 34.50 15.45 0.04
N ALA A 7 34.56 14.58 1.06
CA ALA A 7 34.23 13.17 0.92
C ALA A 7 32.73 12.91 0.69
N GLU A 8 31.85 13.69 1.33
CA GLU A 8 30.39 13.58 1.12
C GLU A 8 29.95 14.06 -0.27
N LYS A 9 30.63 15.07 -0.83
CA LYS A 9 30.36 15.55 -2.19
C LYS A 9 30.82 14.56 -3.27
N GLU A 10 31.96 13.88 -3.06
CA GLU A 10 32.43 12.86 -3.99
C GLU A 10 31.53 11.61 -4.02
N GLU A 11 30.97 11.19 -2.87
CA GLU A 11 29.99 10.09 -2.83
C GLU A 11 28.65 10.45 -3.49
N GLU A 12 28.19 11.70 -3.35
CA GLU A 12 26.94 12.18 -3.96
C GLU A 12 27.06 12.29 -5.49
N GLU A 13 28.20 12.79 -6.00
CA GLU A 13 28.49 12.84 -7.45
C GLU A 13 28.68 11.42 -8.05
N GLU A 14 29.27 10.48 -7.31
CA GLU A 14 29.39 9.09 -7.77
C GLU A 14 28.01 8.40 -7.84
N ASN A 15 27.13 8.65 -6.87
CA ASN A 15 25.77 8.10 -6.84
C ASN A 15 24.88 8.68 -7.94
N ASP A 16 24.95 9.98 -8.22
CA ASP A 16 24.22 10.59 -9.35
C ASP A 16 24.78 10.10 -10.70
N GLY A 17 26.10 9.92 -10.79
CA GLY A 17 26.76 9.29 -11.93
C GLY A 17 26.33 7.83 -12.17
N ARG A 18 26.02 7.06 -11.12
CA ARG A 18 25.47 5.69 -11.21
C ARG A 18 23.99 5.71 -11.59
N ARG A 19 23.20 6.65 -11.06
CA ARG A 19 21.76 6.82 -11.38
C ARG A 19 21.55 7.24 -12.83
N GLY A 20 22.33 8.20 -13.32
CA GLY A 20 22.33 8.63 -14.72
C GLY A 20 22.71 7.51 -15.70
N ARG A 21 23.70 6.66 -15.35
CA ARG A 21 24.08 5.49 -16.16
C ARG A 21 22.98 4.41 -16.21
N ARG A 22 22.22 4.20 -15.13
CA ARG A 22 21.08 3.27 -15.10
C ARG A 22 19.90 3.76 -15.96
N ILE A 23 19.57 5.06 -15.90
CA ILE A 23 18.51 5.67 -16.73
C ILE A 23 18.84 5.58 -18.23
N ARG A 24 20.11 5.85 -18.60
CA ARG A 24 20.56 5.73 -20.00
C ARG A 24 20.51 4.28 -20.51
N ARG A 25 20.82 3.29 -19.66
CA ARG A 25 20.69 1.86 -20.00
C ARG A 25 19.22 1.45 -20.17
N ARG A 26 18.29 1.96 -19.35
CA ARG A 26 16.83 1.73 -19.47
C ARG A 26 16.26 2.35 -20.76
N LYS A 27 16.62 3.59 -21.10
CA LYS A 27 16.19 4.23 -22.36
C LYS A 27 16.72 3.50 -23.61
N ARG A 28 17.95 2.96 -23.56
CA ARG A 28 18.53 2.20 -24.67
C ARG A 28 17.89 0.82 -24.84
N ARG A 29 17.41 0.18 -23.75
CA ARG A 29 16.64 -1.07 -23.83
C ARG A 29 15.23 -0.86 -24.40
N ARG A 30 14.53 0.22 -24.02
CA ARG A 30 13.22 0.58 -24.64
C ARG A 30 13.33 0.79 -26.15
N ARG A 31 14.35 1.53 -26.63
CA ARG A 31 14.59 1.73 -28.07
C ARG A 31 14.91 0.47 -28.87
N MET A 32 15.41 -0.59 -28.23
CA MET A 32 15.68 -1.86 -28.94
C MET A 32 14.47 -2.81 -28.90
N GLY A 33 13.56 -2.69 -27.93
CA GLY A 33 12.30 -3.44 -27.90
C GLY A 33 11.23 -2.87 -28.83
N GLU A 34 11.10 -1.54 -28.93
CA GLU A 34 10.16 -0.86 -29.84
C GLU A 34 10.44 -1.15 -31.32
N GLY A 35 11.67 -1.55 -31.67
CA GLY A 35 12.05 -1.94 -33.03
C GLY A 35 11.67 -3.38 -33.40
N GLU A 36 11.54 -4.27 -32.42
CA GLU A 36 11.17 -5.68 -32.65
C GLU A 36 9.65 -5.91 -32.63
N GLU A 37 8.87 -5.07 -31.92
CA GLU A 37 7.40 -5.13 -31.92
C GLU A 37 6.80 -4.54 -33.21
N ALA A 38 7.37 -3.44 -33.74
CA ALA A 38 6.90 -2.83 -34.98
C ALA A 38 7.07 -3.73 -36.23
N GLU A 39 8.00 -4.70 -36.19
CA GLU A 39 8.21 -5.65 -37.28
C GLU A 39 7.17 -6.80 -37.22
N LYS A 40 6.71 -7.18 -36.02
CA LYS A 40 5.71 -8.24 -35.80
C LYS A 40 4.27 -7.79 -36.09
N ASP A 41 3.90 -6.57 -35.74
CA ASP A 41 2.55 -6.03 -36.02
C ASP A 41 2.26 -5.96 -37.53
N SER A 42 3.30 -5.78 -38.36
CA SER A 42 3.18 -5.72 -39.81
C SER A 42 2.93 -7.09 -40.49
N GLU A 43 3.24 -8.20 -39.81
CA GLU A 43 2.98 -9.56 -40.29
C GLU A 43 1.61 -10.09 -39.86
N GLU A 44 1.05 -9.59 -38.75
CA GLU A 44 -0.24 -10.05 -38.21
C GLU A 44 -1.45 -9.40 -38.91
N GLU A 45 -1.36 -8.11 -39.29
CA GLU A 45 -2.41 -7.43 -40.08
C GLU A 45 -2.62 -8.03 -41.50
N LYS A 46 -1.64 -8.75 -42.04
CA LYS A 46 -1.79 -9.44 -43.34
C LYS A 46 -2.54 -10.77 -43.26
N LYS A 47 -2.72 -11.34 -42.06
CA LYS A 47 -3.44 -12.60 -41.86
C LYS A 47 -4.92 -12.42 -41.54
N ASP A 48 -5.32 -11.27 -40.99
CA ASP A 48 -6.71 -11.03 -40.56
C ASP A 48 -7.62 -10.42 -41.65
N GLY A 49 -7.05 -9.94 -42.76
CA GLY A 49 -7.80 -9.43 -43.91
C GLY A 49 -8.53 -10.49 -44.77
N ARG A 50 -8.57 -11.76 -44.33
CA ARG A 50 -9.13 -12.87 -45.14
C ARG A 50 -10.07 -13.79 -44.36
N ARG A 51 -10.91 -13.26 -43.47
CA ARG A 51 -11.97 -14.08 -42.86
C ARG A 51 -13.15 -13.29 -42.25
N ARG A 52 -13.93 -12.58 -43.06
CA ARG A 52 -15.28 -12.13 -42.65
C ARG A 52 -16.28 -12.13 -43.81
N GLU A 53 -16.95 -13.26 -44.01
CA GLU A 53 -18.35 -13.33 -44.47
C GLU A 53 -19.02 -14.57 -43.86
N GLY A 54 -20.16 -14.36 -43.17
CA GLY A 54 -21.19 -15.39 -42.94
C GLY A 54 -21.45 -15.85 -41.50
N GLY A 55 -22.65 -15.54 -40.98
CA GLY A 55 -23.51 -16.53 -40.32
C GLY A 55 -23.79 -16.36 -38.82
N GLU A 56 -25.05 -16.05 -38.48
CA GLU A 56 -25.70 -16.18 -37.17
C GLU A 56 -25.92 -17.65 -36.76
N GLU A 57 -25.95 -17.94 -35.44
CA GLU A 57 -26.93 -18.77 -34.68
C GLU A 57 -26.35 -19.39 -33.38
N GLY A 58 -27.08 -19.23 -32.26
CA GLY A 58 -27.51 -20.33 -31.35
C GLY A 58 -26.59 -20.96 -30.29
N PHE A 59 -26.92 -20.68 -29.01
CA PHE A 59 -27.05 -21.58 -27.83
C PHE A 59 -25.93 -22.58 -27.41
N GLY A 60 -25.61 -22.61 -26.10
CA GLY A 60 -25.19 -23.83 -25.39
C GLY A 60 -24.10 -23.65 -24.34
N GLY A 61 -24.47 -23.83 -23.06
CA GLY A 61 -23.54 -23.88 -21.92
C GLY A 61 -22.84 -25.23 -21.76
N GLY A 62 -21.86 -25.26 -20.85
CA GLY A 62 -21.25 -26.49 -20.33
C GLY A 62 -19.72 -26.52 -20.46
N ARG A 63 -19.02 -25.93 -19.49
CA ARG A 63 -17.64 -26.27 -19.09
C ARG A 63 -17.33 -25.53 -17.79
N GLY A 64 -17.50 -26.19 -16.66
CA GLY A 64 -17.24 -25.60 -15.35
C GLY A 64 -16.91 -26.59 -14.24
N GLU A 65 -16.99 -27.90 -14.48
CA GLU A 65 -16.80 -28.90 -13.42
C GLU A 65 -15.42 -29.59 -13.47
N GLU A 66 -14.66 -29.47 -14.56
CA GLU A 66 -13.31 -30.07 -14.64
C GLU A 66 -12.20 -29.13 -14.15
N GLU A 67 -12.44 -27.81 -14.14
CA GLU A 67 -11.46 -26.84 -13.60
C GLU A 67 -11.52 -26.80 -12.07
N GLU A 68 -12.69 -26.89 -11.42
CA GLU A 68 -12.78 -26.86 -9.94
C GLU A 68 -12.03 -28.01 -9.23
N GLU A 69 -11.95 -29.21 -9.84
CA GLU A 69 -11.22 -30.36 -9.26
C GLU A 69 -9.68 -30.29 -9.40
N GLU A 70 -9.17 -29.41 -10.25
CA GLU A 70 -7.72 -29.16 -10.40
C GLU A 70 -7.24 -28.14 -9.34
N TRP A 71 -8.10 -27.18 -8.98
CA TRP A 71 -7.83 -26.14 -7.97
C TRP A 71 -7.79 -26.67 -6.53
N GLU A 72 -8.65 -27.63 -6.15
CA GLU A 72 -8.61 -28.22 -4.81
C GLU A 72 -7.33 -29.05 -4.55
N LYS A 73 -6.70 -29.56 -5.61
CA LYS A 73 -5.47 -30.38 -5.50
C LYS A 73 -4.21 -29.51 -5.30
N GLU A 74 -4.18 -28.31 -5.86
CA GLU A 74 -3.05 -27.38 -5.67
C GLU A 74 -3.03 -26.78 -4.25
N GLU A 75 -4.20 -26.51 -3.65
CA GLU A 75 -4.30 -26.07 -2.24
C GLU A 75 -3.79 -27.12 -1.23
N GLU A 76 -3.99 -28.42 -1.49
CA GLU A 76 -3.53 -29.49 -0.59
C GLU A 76 -2.00 -29.69 -0.65
N GLU A 77 -1.38 -29.51 -1.82
CA GLU A 77 0.07 -29.61 -2.01
C GLU A 77 0.80 -28.43 -1.32
N GLU A 78 0.26 -27.21 -1.36
CA GLU A 78 0.83 -26.06 -0.62
C GLU A 78 0.69 -26.19 0.91
N LYS A 79 -0.44 -26.71 1.40
CA LYS A 79 -0.65 -27.00 2.83
C LYS A 79 0.29 -28.11 3.34
N LYS A 80 0.67 -29.07 2.49
CA LYS A 80 1.66 -30.13 2.79
C LYS A 80 3.11 -29.63 2.70
N GLY A 81 3.42 -28.69 1.80
CA GLY A 81 4.71 -28.02 1.68
C GLY A 81 5.05 -27.13 2.89
N SER A 82 4.05 -26.42 3.43
CA SER A 82 4.20 -25.56 4.61
C SER A 82 4.45 -26.35 5.91
N ARG A 83 3.95 -27.59 6.03
CA ARG A 83 4.20 -28.48 7.19
C ARG A 83 5.56 -29.19 7.19
N ARG A 84 6.28 -29.26 6.05
CA ARG A 84 7.61 -29.91 5.97
C ARG A 84 8.79 -29.02 6.38
N ARG A 85 8.58 -27.73 6.66
CA ARG A 85 9.63 -26.83 7.19
C ARG A 85 9.67 -26.69 8.72
N ARG A 86 8.88 -27.49 9.45
CA ARG A 86 8.95 -27.61 10.92
C ARG A 86 9.19 -29.06 11.32
N GLY A 87 10.46 -29.48 11.35
CA GLY A 87 10.79 -30.83 11.81
C GLY A 87 12.22 -31.29 11.50
N ALA A 88 13.23 -30.65 12.09
CA ALA A 88 14.57 -31.23 12.20
C ALA A 88 15.26 -30.73 13.48
N GLY A 89 14.70 -31.08 14.63
CA GLY A 89 15.36 -30.98 15.93
C GLY A 89 15.69 -32.39 16.41
N ARG A 90 16.97 -32.76 16.41
CA ARG A 90 17.50 -34.03 16.93
C ARG A 90 17.27 -34.15 18.44
N GLU A 91 16.59 -35.21 18.87
CA GLU A 91 16.79 -35.89 20.17
C GLU A 91 18.27 -36.36 20.22
N GLY A 92 19.06 -36.27 21.29
CA GLY A 92 18.80 -36.51 22.70
C GLY A 92 19.70 -37.67 23.14
N ARG A 93 20.89 -37.40 23.72
CA ARG A 93 21.67 -38.39 24.48
C ARG A 93 22.31 -37.74 25.69
N TRP A 94 21.93 -38.26 26.85
CA TRP A 94 22.36 -37.87 28.19
C TRP A 94 23.81 -38.30 28.45
N GLY A 95 24.54 -37.44 29.15
CA GLY A 95 25.84 -37.71 29.76
C GLY A 95 26.00 -36.78 30.95
N ASP A 96 26.07 -37.39 32.13
CA ASP A 96 26.06 -36.80 33.46
C ASP A 96 27.39 -36.12 33.83
N GLY A 97 27.33 -35.17 34.76
CA GLY A 97 28.47 -34.75 35.59
C GLY A 97 29.14 -33.41 35.28
N GLY A 98 29.10 -32.51 36.28
CA GLY A 98 30.20 -31.56 36.52
C GLY A 98 29.78 -30.13 36.83
N GLU A 99 29.60 -29.81 38.11
CA GLU A 99 29.59 -28.44 38.62
C GLU A 99 30.90 -27.71 38.27
N ARG A 100 30.80 -26.55 37.62
CA ARG A 100 31.73 -25.43 37.82
C ARG A 100 31.10 -24.13 37.32
N GLY A 101 31.05 -23.14 38.22
CA GLY A 101 30.45 -21.85 37.95
C GLY A 101 31.27 -21.01 36.98
N GLU A 102 30.59 -20.21 36.16
CA GLU A 102 31.20 -19.13 35.41
C GLU A 102 30.20 -17.96 35.22
N SER A 103 30.64 -16.81 35.75
CA SER A 103 30.53 -15.43 35.25
C SER A 103 29.22 -14.92 34.61
N GLY A 104 28.67 -13.90 35.27
CA GLY A 104 27.52 -13.09 34.85
C GLY A 104 27.78 -12.12 33.69
N GLU A 105 28.30 -12.58 32.55
CA GLU A 105 28.50 -11.75 31.35
C GLU A 105 27.49 -12.04 30.21
N GLY A 106 26.64 -13.06 30.34
CA GLY A 106 25.66 -13.44 29.31
C GLY A 106 24.32 -12.71 29.34
N LYS A 107 23.93 -12.11 30.47
CA LYS A 107 22.62 -11.45 30.63
C LYS A 107 22.58 -10.03 30.04
N GLY A 108 23.72 -9.32 30.03
CA GLY A 108 23.82 -7.98 29.44
C GLY A 108 23.74 -7.97 27.92
N LYS A 109 24.26 -9.01 27.24
CA LYS A 109 24.24 -9.12 25.77
C LYS A 109 22.85 -9.46 25.22
N LYS A 110 22.07 -10.29 25.91
CA LYS A 110 20.67 -10.57 25.53
C LYS A 110 19.74 -9.37 25.77
N LYS A 111 19.96 -8.59 26.83
CA LYS A 111 19.21 -7.35 27.09
C LYS A 111 19.56 -6.25 26.08
N LYS A 112 20.85 -6.05 25.80
CA LYS A 112 21.32 -5.12 24.75
C LYS A 112 20.90 -5.52 23.35
N LYS A 113 20.82 -6.82 23.02
CA LYS A 113 20.31 -7.28 21.72
C LYS A 113 18.80 -7.06 21.56
N LYS A 114 18.04 -7.19 22.65
CA LYS A 114 16.60 -6.88 22.68
C LYS A 114 16.30 -5.38 22.65
N GLU A 115 17.19 -4.57 23.22
CA GLU A 115 17.11 -3.10 23.21
C GLU A 115 17.63 -2.48 21.89
N ALA A 116 18.49 -3.20 21.14
CA ALA A 116 18.99 -2.76 19.83
C ALA A 116 18.10 -3.18 18.63
N GLU A 117 17.14 -4.08 18.82
CA GLU A 117 16.16 -4.47 17.78
C GLU A 117 14.88 -3.59 17.77
N GLU A 118 14.74 -2.66 18.74
CA GLU A 118 13.60 -1.75 18.85
C GLU A 118 13.94 -0.28 18.56
N GLU A 119 15.03 -0.01 17.84
CA GLU A 119 15.23 1.30 17.23
C GLU A 119 14.33 1.41 15.99
N LYS A 120 13.00 1.39 16.22
CA LYS A 120 12.01 1.81 15.22
C LYS A 120 12.44 3.17 14.72
N VAL A 121 12.60 3.31 13.41
CA VAL A 121 12.81 4.58 12.72
C VAL A 121 11.80 5.58 13.30
N ARG A 122 12.27 6.49 14.17
CA ARG A 122 11.44 7.55 14.73
C ARG A 122 11.38 8.64 13.69
N LEU A 123 10.30 8.65 12.91
CA LEU A 123 10.00 9.75 12.01
C LEU A 123 9.92 11.05 12.84
N PRO A 124 10.49 12.16 12.35
CA PRO A 124 10.46 13.43 13.07
C PRO A 124 9.00 13.91 13.18
N THR A 125 8.41 13.78 14.38
CA THR A 125 7.01 14.17 14.64
C THR A 125 6.85 15.67 14.82
N ALA A 126 7.94 16.37 15.16
CA ALA A 126 7.93 17.80 15.50
C ALA A 126 7.41 18.71 14.36
N GLU A 127 7.43 18.22 13.13
CA GLU A 127 7.02 18.97 11.93
C GLU A 127 5.64 18.56 11.39
N LEU A 128 5.02 17.51 11.96
CA LEU A 128 3.76 16.97 11.45
C LEU A 128 2.55 17.55 12.20
N ILE A 129 1.63 18.11 11.43
CA ILE A 129 0.40 18.73 11.90
C ILE A 129 -0.78 18.16 11.11
N VAL A 130 -1.85 17.79 11.81
CA VAL A 130 -3.12 17.34 11.23
C VAL A 130 -4.15 18.46 11.36
N TYR A 131 -4.83 18.75 10.25
CA TYR A 131 -5.97 19.65 10.18
C TYR A 131 -7.25 18.84 10.00
N ALA A 132 -8.30 19.15 10.77
CA ALA A 132 -9.62 18.54 10.65
C ALA A 132 -10.70 19.62 10.55
N GLY A 133 -11.88 19.27 10.00
CA GLY A 133 -12.96 20.24 9.75
C GLY A 133 -12.64 21.20 8.60
N VAL A 134 -11.86 20.74 7.61
CA VAL A 134 -11.43 21.55 6.47
C VAL A 134 -12.27 21.16 5.26
N LEU A 135 -13.12 22.07 4.79
CA LEU A 135 -13.73 22.04 3.45
C LEU A 135 -12.90 22.79 2.39
N ASN A 136 -12.33 23.95 2.74
CA ASN A 136 -11.49 24.79 1.87
C ASN A 136 -10.03 24.75 2.33
N ASN A 137 -9.11 24.20 1.53
CA ASN A 137 -7.69 24.06 1.89
C ASN A 137 -6.87 25.36 1.73
N SER A 138 -7.49 26.46 1.29
CA SER A 138 -6.80 27.74 1.13
C SER A 138 -6.38 28.30 2.49
N TRP A 139 -5.07 28.52 2.65
CA TRP A 139 -4.46 29.09 3.85
C TRP A 139 -5.04 30.45 4.27
N GLN A 140 -5.60 31.21 3.31
CA GLN A 140 -6.17 32.53 3.55
C GLN A 140 -7.62 32.47 4.08
N THR A 141 -8.28 31.32 3.97
CA THR A 141 -9.68 31.18 4.36
C THR A 141 -9.77 30.80 5.83
N ALA A 142 -10.37 31.67 6.64
CA ALA A 142 -10.74 31.34 8.01
C ALA A 142 -11.90 30.32 7.98
N GLN A 143 -11.75 29.22 8.71
CA GLN A 143 -12.80 28.22 8.90
C GLN A 143 -13.05 28.08 10.40
N GLU A 144 -14.27 28.41 10.80
CA GLU A 144 -14.67 28.56 12.21
C GLU A 144 -14.46 27.27 13.01
N ASN A 145 -14.77 26.11 12.42
CA ASN A 145 -14.70 24.81 13.09
C ASN A 145 -13.40 24.04 12.80
N ARG A 146 -12.41 24.65 12.16
CA ARG A 146 -11.14 23.98 11.83
C ARG A 146 -10.35 23.67 13.10
N VAL A 147 -9.91 22.43 13.24
CA VAL A 147 -9.12 21.96 14.37
C VAL A 147 -7.71 21.59 13.91
N VAL A 148 -6.71 22.09 14.63
CA VAL A 148 -5.29 21.78 14.38
C VAL A 148 -4.75 20.92 15.50
N ARG A 149 -4.00 19.86 15.16
CA ARG A 149 -3.36 18.95 16.11
C ARG A 149 -1.94 18.61 15.71
N HIS A 150 -1.03 18.61 16.68
CA HIS A 150 0.33 18.15 16.48
C HIS A 150 0.39 16.63 16.60
N VAL A 151 1.14 16.01 15.69
CA VAL A 151 1.46 14.59 15.77
C VAL A 151 2.50 14.39 16.87
N THR A 152 2.24 13.48 17.79
CA THR A 152 3.17 13.11 18.86
C THR A 152 3.92 11.82 18.55
N GLU A 153 3.32 10.94 17.74
CA GLU A 153 3.92 9.67 17.35
C GLU A 153 3.39 9.22 15.99
N VAL A 154 4.27 8.63 15.18
CA VAL A 154 3.93 7.97 13.93
C VAL A 154 4.22 6.49 14.08
N PHE A 155 3.19 5.67 13.89
CA PHE A 155 3.32 4.22 13.79
C PHE A 155 3.21 3.84 12.31
N LEU A 156 4.34 3.76 11.62
CA LEU A 156 4.42 3.16 10.29
C LEU A 156 4.37 1.64 10.43
N HIS A 157 3.71 0.95 9.49
CA HIS A 157 3.75 -0.51 9.45
C HIS A 157 5.20 -1.00 9.38
N GLU A 158 5.56 -1.98 10.23
CA GLU A 158 6.94 -2.42 10.41
C GLU A 158 7.54 -3.05 9.14
N GLU A 159 6.68 -3.56 8.26
CA GLU A 159 7.02 -4.19 6.98
C GLU A 159 6.61 -3.32 5.77
N PHE A 160 6.47 -2.00 5.94
CA PHE A 160 6.24 -1.11 4.81
C PHE A 160 7.42 -1.12 3.84
N ASP A 161 7.12 -1.28 2.55
CA ASP A 161 8.10 -1.27 1.47
C ASP A 161 7.76 -0.16 0.47
N ILE A 162 8.67 0.79 0.29
CA ILE A 162 8.47 1.98 -0.55
C ILE A 162 8.56 1.69 -2.05
N ASP A 163 9.22 0.61 -2.44
CA ASP A 163 9.38 0.26 -3.86
C ASP A 163 8.14 -0.47 -4.39
N THR A 164 7.42 -1.18 -3.52
CA THR A 164 6.26 -2.02 -3.85
C THR A 164 4.94 -1.51 -3.27
N TYR A 165 5.00 -0.55 -2.33
CA TYR A 165 3.86 -0.07 -1.53
C TYR A 165 3.17 -1.16 -0.69
N ILE A 166 3.83 -2.30 -0.48
CA ILE A 166 3.35 -3.32 0.43
C ILE A 166 3.29 -2.72 1.83
N ASN A 167 2.19 -2.99 2.54
CA ASN A 167 1.91 -2.46 3.87
C ASN A 167 1.94 -0.93 3.97
N ASP A 168 1.46 -0.22 2.94
CA ASP A 168 1.32 1.24 2.92
C ASP A 168 0.21 1.73 3.88
N ILE A 169 0.47 1.61 5.18
CA ILE A 169 -0.45 2.03 6.22
C ILE A 169 0.32 2.60 7.42
N ALA A 170 -0.24 3.65 8.02
CA ALA A 170 0.30 4.28 9.20
C ALA A 170 -0.81 4.76 10.15
N VAL A 171 -0.50 4.81 11.44
CA VAL A 171 -1.35 5.44 12.47
C VAL A 171 -0.62 6.65 13.02
N LEU A 172 -1.26 7.83 12.93
CA LEU A 172 -0.77 9.06 13.52
C LEU A 172 -1.45 9.27 14.88
N GLN A 173 -0.64 9.36 15.93
CA GLN A 173 -1.13 9.78 17.24
C GLN A 173 -0.96 11.28 17.39
N VAL A 174 -2.01 11.96 17.85
CA VAL A 174 -2.01 13.40 18.10
C VAL A 174 -2.25 13.72 19.57
N SER A 175 -1.77 14.89 20.01
CA SER A 175 -2.08 15.46 21.32
C SER A 175 -2.28 16.98 21.23
N PRO A 176 -3.36 17.54 21.81
CA PRO A 176 -4.48 16.83 22.44
C PRO A 176 -5.32 16.03 21.42
N GLY A 177 -6.28 15.22 21.89
CA GLY A 177 -7.25 14.56 21.00
C GLY A 177 -8.13 15.57 20.25
N PHE A 178 -8.79 15.12 19.17
CA PHE A 178 -9.81 15.93 18.50
C PHE A 178 -11.05 16.10 19.40
N PRO A 179 -11.72 17.27 19.36
CA PRO A 179 -12.92 17.53 20.13
C PRO A 179 -14.08 16.65 19.64
N THR A 180 -14.94 16.20 20.55
CA THR A 180 -16.11 15.36 20.23
C THR A 180 -17.38 16.15 19.96
N ASP A 181 -17.38 17.44 20.29
CA ASP A 181 -18.50 18.39 20.18
C ASP A 181 -18.37 19.33 18.97
N ASN A 182 -17.37 19.12 18.12
CA ASN A 182 -17.18 19.92 16.91
C ASN A 182 -18.12 19.41 15.78
N PRO A 183 -18.88 20.30 15.13
CA PRO A 183 -19.87 19.90 14.11
C PRO A 183 -19.25 19.38 12.81
N ASP A 184 -18.00 19.76 12.50
CA ASP A 184 -17.32 19.44 11.24
C ASP A 184 -16.22 18.37 11.42
N VAL A 185 -16.07 17.81 12.63
CA VAL A 185 -15.08 16.78 12.93
C VAL A 185 -15.77 15.57 13.55
N LYS A 186 -15.73 14.44 12.84
CA LYS A 186 -16.27 13.16 13.31
C LYS A 186 -15.34 12.01 12.93
N ALA A 187 -15.16 11.07 13.85
CA ALA A 187 -14.46 9.83 13.55
C ALA A 187 -15.29 8.95 12.60
N ILE A 188 -14.61 8.37 11.60
CA ILE A 188 -15.18 7.35 10.73
C ILE A 188 -14.97 5.96 11.38
N PRO A 189 -16.00 5.11 11.46
CA PRO A 189 -15.81 3.72 11.91
C PRO A 189 -14.97 2.93 10.91
N LEU A 190 -14.14 2.03 11.41
CA LEU A 190 -13.33 1.14 10.57
C LEU A 190 -14.16 -0.03 10.06
N ARG A 191 -13.90 -0.45 8.83
CA ARG A 191 -14.39 -1.72 8.30
C ARG A 191 -13.62 -2.87 8.96
N GLU A 192 -14.34 -3.91 9.40
CA GLU A 192 -13.75 -5.09 10.06
C GLU A 192 -13.85 -6.37 9.21
N ASP A 193 -14.62 -6.32 8.11
CA ASP A 193 -14.92 -7.40 7.18
C ASP A 193 -14.55 -7.03 5.74
N ILE A 194 -14.38 -8.03 4.88
CA ILE A 194 -14.12 -7.79 3.45
C ILE A 194 -15.36 -7.10 2.85
N ALA A 195 -15.15 -5.95 2.19
CA ALA A 195 -16.25 -5.28 1.50
C ALA A 195 -16.71 -6.12 0.29
N PRO A 196 -18.03 -6.20 0.03
CA PRO A 196 -18.53 -6.87 -1.17
C PRO A 196 -18.05 -6.23 -2.47
N GLU A 197 -17.79 -7.07 -3.47
CA GLU A 197 -17.51 -6.64 -4.86
C GLU A 197 -18.59 -5.66 -5.35
N GLY A 198 -18.17 -4.57 -5.97
CA GLY A 198 -19.06 -3.55 -6.51
C GLY A 198 -19.76 -2.66 -5.47
N LEU A 199 -19.47 -2.81 -4.17
CA LEU A 199 -20.06 -1.93 -3.14
C LEU A 199 -19.73 -0.47 -3.46
N ALA A 200 -20.75 0.40 -3.42
CA ALA A 200 -20.56 1.82 -3.68
C ALA A 200 -19.68 2.46 -2.58
N CYS A 201 -18.59 3.08 -3.04
CA CYS A 201 -17.64 3.80 -2.22
C CYS A 201 -17.52 5.25 -2.67
N THR A 202 -16.94 6.07 -1.80
CA THR A 202 -16.55 7.44 -2.09
C THR A 202 -15.11 7.64 -1.67
N VAL A 203 -14.32 8.26 -2.53
CA VAL A 203 -13.02 8.83 -2.18
C VAL A 203 -13.12 10.35 -2.19
N SER A 204 -12.44 10.99 -1.25
CA SER A 204 -12.49 12.44 -1.07
C SER A 204 -11.11 13.02 -0.85
N GLY A 205 -10.84 14.18 -1.45
CA GLY A 205 -9.57 14.88 -1.26
C GLY A 205 -9.44 16.17 -2.07
N TRP A 206 -8.22 16.69 -2.11
CA TRP A 206 -7.85 17.92 -2.81
C TRP A 206 -6.75 17.67 -3.85
N GLY A 207 -6.63 16.44 -4.34
CA GLY A 207 -5.73 16.06 -5.42
C GLY A 207 -6.13 16.67 -6.76
N LEU A 208 -5.30 16.43 -7.77
CA LEU A 208 -5.54 16.87 -9.14
C LEU A 208 -6.82 16.27 -9.71
N LEU A 209 -7.52 16.99 -10.60
CA LEU A 209 -8.78 16.51 -11.21
C LEU A 209 -8.57 15.81 -12.55
N GLY A 210 -7.34 15.81 -13.07
CA GLY A 210 -6.95 15.00 -14.22
C GLY A 210 -5.66 15.50 -14.87
N ASP A 211 -5.53 16.81 -15.06
CA ASP A 211 -4.35 17.39 -15.71
C ASP A 211 -3.22 17.65 -14.68
N PRO A 212 -2.01 17.10 -14.87
CA PRO A 212 -0.88 17.35 -13.99
C PRO A 212 -0.44 18.83 -13.93
N GLU A 213 -0.83 19.66 -14.90
CA GLU A 213 -0.54 21.09 -14.93
C GLU A 213 -1.63 21.94 -14.25
N GLU A 214 -2.75 21.33 -13.85
CA GLU A 214 -3.85 22.03 -13.19
C GLU A 214 -3.49 22.38 -11.74
N THR A 215 -4.04 23.50 -11.25
CA THR A 215 -3.99 23.80 -9.82
C THR A 215 -4.96 22.90 -9.07
N LYS A 216 -4.48 22.25 -8.02
CA LYS A 216 -5.33 21.48 -7.08
C LYS A 216 -6.55 22.30 -6.61
N PRO A 217 -7.73 21.67 -6.48
CA PRO A 217 -8.92 22.36 -6.02
C PRO A 217 -8.73 22.84 -4.58
N GLN A 218 -9.33 24.00 -4.28
CA GLN A 218 -9.36 24.52 -2.92
C GLN A 218 -10.48 23.87 -2.10
N ILE A 219 -11.62 23.59 -2.73
CA ILE A 219 -12.77 22.93 -2.09
C ILE A 219 -12.62 21.42 -2.21
N LEU A 220 -12.89 20.71 -1.11
CA LEU A 220 -12.83 19.25 -1.06
C LEU A 220 -13.68 18.65 -2.16
N GLN A 221 -13.10 17.75 -2.95
CA GLN A 221 -13.79 17.01 -3.99
C GLN A 221 -14.14 15.62 -3.48
N VAL A 222 -15.18 15.04 -4.08
CA VAL A 222 -15.67 13.69 -3.77
C VAL A 222 -16.05 13.01 -5.07
N VAL A 223 -15.67 11.76 -5.24
CA VAL A 223 -16.09 10.94 -6.36
C VAL A 223 -16.54 9.56 -5.88
N ALA A 224 -17.59 9.03 -6.50
CA ALA A 224 -18.12 7.71 -6.21
C ALA A 224 -17.49 6.67 -7.13
N LEU A 225 -17.01 5.56 -6.56
CA LEU A 225 -16.32 4.46 -7.22
C LEU A 225 -16.89 3.12 -6.72
N PRO A 226 -16.95 2.07 -7.56
CA PRO A 226 -17.25 0.73 -7.08
C PRO A 226 -16.02 0.13 -6.38
N PHE A 227 -16.25 -0.56 -5.26
CA PHE A 227 -15.23 -1.40 -4.62
C PHE A 227 -14.85 -2.57 -5.52
N ILE A 228 -13.56 -2.91 -5.55
CA ILE A 228 -13.03 -4.07 -6.24
C ILE A 228 -12.28 -4.93 -5.23
N THR A 229 -12.67 -6.21 -5.11
CA THR A 229 -12.03 -7.13 -4.16
C THR A 229 -10.57 -7.39 -4.51
N HIS A 230 -9.81 -7.84 -3.53
CA HIS A 230 -8.40 -8.16 -3.70
C HIS A 230 -8.12 -9.11 -4.88
N ASP A 231 -8.88 -10.21 -4.99
CA ASP A 231 -8.68 -11.22 -6.03
C ASP A 231 -9.01 -10.68 -7.43
N THR A 232 -10.11 -9.93 -7.55
CA THR A 232 -10.48 -9.26 -8.80
C THR A 232 -9.41 -8.22 -9.18
N CYS A 233 -8.90 -7.44 -8.23
CA CYS A 233 -7.86 -6.47 -8.53
C CYS A 233 -6.55 -7.13 -8.96
N ARG A 234 -6.13 -8.18 -8.25
CA ARG A 234 -4.96 -8.97 -8.64
C ARG A 234 -5.12 -9.55 -10.04
N HIS A 235 -6.31 -10.02 -10.40
CA HIS A 235 -6.58 -10.50 -11.75
C HIS A 235 -6.45 -9.41 -12.81
N ILE A 236 -7.00 -8.22 -12.55
CA ILE A 236 -6.89 -7.05 -13.45
C ILE A 236 -5.41 -6.70 -13.69
N TYR A 237 -4.62 -6.66 -12.61
CA TYR A 237 -3.20 -6.32 -12.65
C TYR A 237 -2.26 -7.48 -13.02
N ARG A 238 -2.76 -8.67 -13.38
CA ARG A 238 -1.92 -9.88 -13.58
C ARG A 238 -0.81 -9.74 -14.63
N ASN A 239 -1.01 -8.86 -15.61
CA ASN A 239 -0.05 -8.59 -16.69
C ASN A 239 0.73 -7.28 -16.49
N TYR A 240 0.53 -6.60 -15.36
CA TYR A 240 1.26 -5.39 -15.03
C TYR A 240 2.69 -5.75 -14.59
N THR A 241 3.69 -5.14 -15.22
CA THR A 241 5.10 -5.52 -15.04
C THR A 241 5.81 -4.73 -13.94
N ASP A 242 5.22 -3.63 -13.51
CA ASP A 242 5.87 -2.64 -12.64
C ASP A 242 5.35 -2.71 -11.19
N GLY A 243 4.62 -3.78 -10.84
CA GLY A 243 4.11 -4.04 -9.49
C GLY A 243 3.19 -5.26 -9.43
N SER A 244 2.90 -5.75 -8.22
CA SER A 244 1.93 -6.82 -7.97
C SER A 244 0.91 -6.38 -6.92
N ILE A 245 -0.31 -6.91 -7.03
CA ILE A 245 -1.34 -6.73 -6.01
C ILE A 245 -1.13 -7.80 -4.93
N GLU A 246 -0.62 -7.38 -3.79
CA GLU A 246 -0.36 -8.23 -2.63
C GLU A 246 -1.48 -8.19 -1.60
N LEU A 247 -1.49 -9.16 -0.70
CA LEU A 247 -2.46 -9.18 0.41
C LEU A 247 -2.39 -7.87 1.20
N GLY A 248 -3.56 -7.40 1.64
CA GLY A 248 -3.68 -6.07 2.25
C GLY A 248 -3.81 -4.93 1.24
N MET A 249 -3.92 -5.23 -0.05
CA MET A 249 -4.32 -4.27 -1.08
C MET A 249 -5.70 -4.63 -1.65
N ASN A 250 -6.54 -3.63 -1.87
CA ASN A 250 -7.77 -3.74 -2.65
C ASN A 250 -7.85 -2.57 -3.64
N CYS A 251 -8.86 -2.56 -4.49
CA CYS A 251 -8.99 -1.53 -5.51
C CYS A 251 -10.37 -0.88 -5.50
N ALA A 252 -10.48 0.28 -6.11
CA ALA A 252 -11.77 0.90 -6.38
C ALA A 252 -11.68 1.74 -7.65
N GLY A 253 -12.67 1.61 -8.52
CA GLY A 253 -12.66 2.33 -9.79
C GLY A 253 -13.52 1.68 -10.85
N TYR A 254 -13.88 2.46 -11.87
CA TYR A 254 -14.52 1.94 -13.07
C TYR A 254 -13.45 1.39 -14.01
N LEU A 255 -13.66 0.22 -14.61
CA LEU A 255 -12.70 -0.34 -15.57
C LEU A 255 -12.62 0.49 -16.85
N GLU A 256 -13.67 1.25 -17.16
CA GLU A 256 -13.67 2.26 -18.23
C GLU A 256 -12.78 3.47 -17.90
N GLY A 257 -12.31 3.60 -16.65
CA GLY A 257 -11.54 4.73 -16.15
C GLY A 257 -12.39 5.99 -15.92
N GLY A 258 -11.76 7.15 -16.02
CA GLY A 258 -12.40 8.47 -15.98
C GLY A 258 -12.75 9.03 -14.59
N LYS A 259 -12.78 8.20 -13.54
CA LYS A 259 -12.98 8.62 -12.14
C LYS A 259 -12.02 7.87 -11.22
N ASP A 260 -11.29 8.60 -10.39
CA ASP A 260 -10.31 8.01 -9.45
C ASP A 260 -9.87 9.04 -8.39
N ALA A 261 -9.14 8.58 -7.38
CA ALA A 261 -8.24 9.43 -6.61
C ALA A 261 -7.03 9.82 -7.48
N CYS A 262 -6.38 10.95 -7.19
CA CYS A 262 -5.23 11.36 -7.97
C CYS A 262 -4.13 11.98 -7.12
N ASN A 263 -3.07 12.45 -7.79
CA ASN A 263 -1.91 13.08 -7.18
C ASN A 263 -2.32 14.14 -6.14
N GLY A 264 -1.99 13.88 -4.87
CA GLY A 264 -2.36 14.73 -3.74
C GLY A 264 -3.44 14.16 -2.82
N ASP A 265 -4.08 13.05 -3.20
CA ASP A 265 -5.06 12.34 -2.37
C ASP A 265 -4.44 11.17 -1.57
N SER A 266 -3.14 10.88 -1.73
CA SER A 266 -2.44 9.82 -1.01
C SER A 266 -2.64 9.89 0.51
N GLY A 267 -2.95 8.76 1.13
CA GLY A 267 -3.36 8.68 2.54
C GLY A 267 -4.82 9.06 2.81
N GLY A 268 -5.56 9.50 1.78
CA GLY A 268 -6.97 9.87 1.86
C GLY A 268 -7.90 8.66 2.04
N PRO A 269 -9.15 8.89 2.48
CA PRO A 269 -10.07 7.81 2.81
C PRO A 269 -10.81 7.27 1.59
N LEU A 270 -10.89 5.94 1.47
CA LEU A 270 -11.93 5.25 0.71
C LEU A 270 -13.02 4.79 1.68
N GLN A 271 -14.20 5.39 1.57
CA GLN A 271 -15.34 5.10 2.43
C GLN A 271 -16.39 4.30 1.65
N CYS A 272 -16.80 3.14 2.16
CA CYS A 272 -17.83 2.30 1.55
C CYS A 272 -18.91 1.98 2.58
N GLY A 273 -20.18 2.22 2.25
CA GLY A 273 -21.29 1.97 3.18
C GLY A 273 -21.17 2.69 4.54
N GLY A 274 -20.48 3.83 4.58
CA GLY A 274 -20.26 4.59 5.82
C GLY A 274 -19.00 4.19 6.61
N LEU A 275 -18.28 3.14 6.22
CA LEU A 275 -17.09 2.63 6.91
C LEU A 275 -15.80 2.96 6.15
N LEU A 276 -14.72 3.25 6.88
CA LEU A 276 -13.39 3.38 6.28
C LEU A 276 -12.92 2.01 5.81
N THR A 277 -12.86 1.83 4.49
CA THR A 277 -12.62 0.54 3.83
C THR A 277 -11.22 0.47 3.23
N GLY A 278 -10.69 1.61 2.79
CA GLY A 278 -9.34 1.68 2.25
C GLY A 278 -8.66 3.02 2.53
N VAL A 279 -7.35 3.04 2.32
CA VAL A 279 -6.51 4.25 2.33
C VAL A 279 -5.87 4.39 0.95
N VAL A 280 -6.00 5.56 0.31
CA VAL A 280 -5.44 5.83 -1.03
C VAL A 280 -3.93 5.59 -0.98
N SER A 281 -3.42 4.68 -1.82
CA SER A 281 -2.01 4.30 -1.83
C SER A 281 -1.36 4.64 -3.17
N TRP A 282 -1.64 3.87 -4.23
CA TRP A 282 -1.01 4.02 -5.53
C TRP A 282 -1.94 3.68 -6.70
N GLY A 283 -1.50 3.89 -7.93
CA GLY A 283 -2.23 3.54 -9.15
C GLY A 283 -1.39 3.79 -10.40
N GLU A 284 -1.73 3.13 -11.51
CA GLU A 284 -1.08 3.35 -12.82
C GLU A 284 -1.74 4.55 -13.51
N LYS A 285 -1.25 5.75 -13.20
CA LYS A 285 -1.87 7.04 -13.57
C LYS A 285 -3.28 7.20 -12.98
N CYS A 286 -3.77 8.43 -12.96
CA CYS A 286 -5.11 8.69 -12.44
C CYS A 286 -6.17 8.26 -13.45
N ALA A 287 -7.13 7.46 -13.01
CA ALA A 287 -8.34 7.11 -13.77
C ALA A 287 -8.08 6.45 -15.14
N LEU A 288 -6.96 5.72 -15.25
CA LEU A 288 -6.59 5.03 -16.49
C LEU A 288 -7.50 3.82 -16.72
N PRO A 289 -8.04 3.61 -17.94
CA PRO A 289 -8.85 2.43 -18.24
C PRO A 289 -8.10 1.13 -17.94
N ASN A 290 -8.81 0.17 -17.32
CA ASN A 290 -8.33 -1.12 -16.84
C ASN A 290 -7.28 -1.08 -15.70
N TYR A 291 -7.00 0.09 -15.12
CA TYR A 291 -6.08 0.23 -14.00
C TYR A 291 -6.74 1.05 -12.88
N PRO A 292 -7.67 0.45 -12.11
CA PRO A 292 -8.33 1.14 -11.01
C PRO A 292 -7.33 1.52 -9.90
N GLY A 293 -7.63 2.58 -9.14
CA GLY A 293 -6.80 2.97 -8.00
C GLY A 293 -6.65 1.85 -6.98
N VAL A 294 -5.47 1.77 -6.37
CA VAL A 294 -5.08 0.76 -5.36
C VAL A 294 -5.05 1.40 -3.98
N TYR A 295 -5.63 0.71 -3.02
CA TYR A 295 -5.84 1.17 -1.66
C TYR A 295 -5.34 0.12 -0.66
N SER A 296 -4.81 0.57 0.46
CA SER A 296 -4.50 -0.31 1.59
C SER A 296 -5.79 -0.76 2.27
N ASP A 297 -5.99 -2.07 2.39
CA ASP A 297 -7.21 -2.68 2.92
C ASP A 297 -7.30 -2.56 4.44
N VAL A 298 -8.25 -1.75 4.92
CA VAL A 298 -8.40 -1.46 6.34
C VAL A 298 -8.85 -2.69 7.14
N ALA A 299 -9.68 -3.56 6.57
CA ALA A 299 -10.13 -4.77 7.24
C ALA A 299 -8.98 -5.77 7.40
N TYR A 300 -8.07 -5.84 6.42
CA TYR A 300 -6.85 -6.64 6.51
C TYR A 300 -5.94 -6.17 7.67
N TYR A 301 -5.76 -4.86 7.82
CA TYR A 301 -4.89 -4.30 8.86
C TYR A 301 -5.57 -4.04 10.22
N LYS A 302 -6.84 -4.44 10.43
CA LYS A 302 -7.61 -4.09 11.64
C LYS A 302 -6.92 -4.45 12.96
N ASP A 303 -6.28 -5.62 13.02
CA ASP A 303 -5.60 -6.09 14.22
C ASP A 303 -4.32 -5.29 14.48
N TRP A 304 -3.59 -4.95 13.41
CA TRP A 304 -2.41 -4.10 13.49
C TRP A 304 -2.79 -2.69 13.95
N ILE A 305 -3.85 -2.10 13.38
CA ILE A 305 -4.37 -0.79 13.79
C ILE A 305 -4.75 -0.82 15.28
N ALA A 306 -5.49 -1.83 15.72
CA ALA A 306 -5.89 -1.99 17.12
C ALA A 306 -4.69 -2.07 18.08
N GLN A 307 -3.62 -2.76 17.67
CA GLN A 307 -2.38 -2.81 18.45
C GLN A 307 -1.72 -1.43 18.61
N GLN A 308 -1.64 -0.62 17.55
CA GLN A 308 -1.07 0.72 17.65
C GLN A 308 -1.94 1.64 18.53
N LEU A 309 -3.28 1.53 18.42
CA LEU A 309 -4.21 2.27 19.29
C LEU A 309 -4.04 1.92 20.78
N ALA A 310 -3.74 0.66 21.10
CA ALA A 310 -3.48 0.23 22.48
C ALA A 310 -2.13 0.75 23.02
N ARG A 311 -1.09 0.77 22.18
CA ARG A 311 0.23 1.33 22.53
C ARG A 311 0.16 2.82 22.87
N SER A 312 -0.65 3.55 22.11
CA SER A 312 -0.94 4.98 22.31
C SER A 312 -1.53 5.28 23.70
N ARG A 313 -2.40 4.41 24.23
CA ARG A 313 -3.08 4.61 25.54
C ARG A 313 -2.18 4.33 26.75
N THR A 314 -1.19 3.44 26.61
CA THR A 314 -0.37 2.96 27.75
C THR A 314 0.68 3.99 28.19
N LYS A 315 1.16 4.85 27.27
CA LYS A 315 2.16 5.90 27.59
C LYS A 315 1.62 7.02 28.48
N PHE A 316 0.31 7.28 28.48
CA PHE A 316 -0.30 8.31 29.32
C PHE A 316 -0.41 7.88 30.80
N ILE A 317 -0.40 6.58 31.10
CA ILE A 317 -0.53 6.06 32.47
C ILE A 317 0.79 6.18 33.26
N PHE A 318 1.94 6.24 32.58
CA PHE A 318 3.27 6.29 33.23
C PHE A 318 3.86 7.70 33.38
N ARG A 319 3.09 8.76 33.11
CA ARG A 319 3.42 10.15 33.46
C ARG A 319 2.60 10.57 34.69
N MET A 320 2.99 10.09 35.88
CA MET A 320 2.63 10.67 37.18
C MET A 320 3.89 10.95 37.98
#